data_AF-A0AAV0ABV5-F1
#
_entry.id   AF-A0AAV0ABV5-F1
#
_cell.length_a   1.000
_cell.length_b   1.000
_cell.length_c   1.000
_cell.angle_alpha   90.00
_cell.angle_beta   90.00
_cell.angle_gamma   90.00
#
_symmetry.space_group_name_H-M   'P 1'
#
loop_
_entity.id
_entity.type
_entity.pdbx_description
1 polymer ?
#
loop_
_entity_poly.entity_id
_entity_poly.type
_entity_poly.pdbx_seq_one_letter_code
_entity_poly.pdbx_strand_id
1 'polypeptide(L)'
;MEPELVQRLLLSSREAKKSAYCPYSRFPVGAALLTGDGKIFSGKGCDLQEEFISPCGACRQVMREFGSDWAVYMTKPDGTYVIRTVQELLPASFGPEDLEKIH
;
A
#
# COMPACT_ATOMS: atom_id res chain seq x y z
N MET A 1 -1.59 -7.43 15.30
CA MET A 1 -1.02 -8.20 14.18
C MET A 1 0.23 -8.91 14.70
N GLU A 2 0.38 -10.20 14.42
CA GLU A 2 1.54 -10.97 14.88
C GLU A 2 2.83 -10.44 14.20
N PRO A 3 3.96 -10.31 14.94
CA PRO A 3 5.21 -9.78 14.39
C PRO A 3 5.74 -10.55 13.18
N GLU A 4 5.48 -11.85 13.13
CA GLU A 4 5.88 -12.74 12.04
C GLU A 4 5.18 -12.39 10.71
N LEU A 5 3.89 -12.05 10.76
CA LEU A 5 3.14 -11.65 9.58
C LEU A 5 3.64 -10.31 9.01
N VAL A 6 4.05 -9.38 9.88
CA VAL A 6 4.65 -8.11 9.45
C VAL A 6 5.95 -8.38 8.71
N GLN A 7 6.82 -9.22 9.25
CA GLN A 7 8.08 -9.59 8.58
C GLN A 7 7.82 -10.23 7.21
N ARG A 8 6.85 -11.16 7.12
CA ARG A 8 6.46 -11.77 5.85
C ARG A 8 5.99 -10.74 4.84
N LEU A 9 5.17 -9.77 5.26
CA LEU A 9 4.65 -8.71 4.39
C LEU A 9 5.78 -7.83 3.83
N LEU A 10 6.71 -7.42 4.68
CA LEU A 10 7.88 -6.61 4.30
C LEU A 10 8.78 -7.36 3.32
N LEU A 11 9.02 -8.64 3.56
CA LEU A 11 9.81 -9.51 2.68
C LEU A 11 9.13 -9.69 1.32
N SER A 12 7.82 -9.99 1.31
CA SER A 12 7.05 -10.13 0.06
C SER A 12 7.02 -8.84 -0.76
N SER A 13 6.88 -7.68 -0.11
CA SER A 13 6.94 -6.38 -0.77
C SER A 13 8.30 -6.15 -1.43
N ARG A 14 9.39 -6.44 -0.71
CA ARG A 14 10.77 -6.35 -1.25
C ARG A 14 11.01 -7.30 -2.41
N GLU A 15 10.47 -8.51 -2.37
CA GLU A 15 10.64 -9.48 -3.45
C GLU A 15 9.93 -9.01 -4.72
N ALA A 16 8.70 -8.50 -4.60
CA ALA A 16 7.90 -8.04 -5.73
C ALA A 16 8.52 -6.86 -6.47
N LYS A 17 9.29 -6.03 -5.77
CA LYS A 17 10.08 -4.94 -6.37
C LYS A 17 11.03 -5.45 -7.46
N LYS A 18 11.60 -6.66 -7.33
CA LYS A 18 12.52 -7.23 -8.33
C LYS A 18 11.85 -7.51 -9.68
N SER A 19 10.54 -7.73 -9.67
CA SER A 19 9.75 -8.02 -10.88
C SER A 19 9.13 -6.77 -11.51
N ALA A 20 9.39 -5.58 -10.97
CA ALA A 20 8.88 -4.32 -11.48
C ALA A 20 9.47 -3.98 -12.86
N TYR A 21 8.60 -3.60 -13.79
CA TYR A 21 8.99 -3.17 -15.13
C TYR A 21 8.91 -1.64 -15.21
N CYS A 22 10.04 -0.98 -15.04
CA CYS A 22 10.13 0.47 -14.92
C CYS A 22 11.29 1.07 -15.75
N PRO A 23 11.32 0.90 -17.09
CA PRO A 23 12.46 1.32 -17.90
C PRO A 23 12.64 2.84 -17.95
N TYR A 24 11.57 3.61 -17.75
CA TYR A 24 11.57 5.07 -17.82
C TYR A 24 11.92 5.71 -16.48
N SER A 25 11.15 5.43 -15.42
CA SER A 25 11.40 6.03 -14.10
C SER A 25 12.63 5.44 -13.41
N ARG A 26 13.05 4.23 -13.80
CA ARG A 26 14.15 3.46 -13.18
C ARG A 26 14.01 3.27 -11.66
N PHE A 27 12.81 3.47 -11.14
CA PHE A 27 12.52 3.38 -9.71
C PHE A 27 11.48 2.30 -9.45
N PRO A 28 11.91 1.05 -9.16
CA PRO A 28 11.01 -0.07 -8.97
C PRO A 28 10.37 -0.02 -7.57
N VAL A 29 9.06 -0.23 -7.53
CA VAL A 29 8.26 -0.32 -6.29
C VAL A 29 7.68 -1.71 -6.15
N GLY A 30 7.72 -2.24 -4.94
CA GLY A 30 6.99 -3.43 -4.54
C GLY A 30 5.89 -3.08 -3.54
N ALA A 31 4.81 -3.83 -3.56
CA ALA A 31 3.72 -3.74 -2.61
C ALA A 31 3.34 -5.16 -2.15
N ALA A 32 2.80 -5.27 -0.95
CA ALA A 32 2.22 -6.52 -0.46
C ALA A 32 0.98 -6.21 0.37
N LEU A 33 -0.08 -6.99 0.15
CA LEU A 33 -1.37 -6.92 0.83
C LEU A 33 -1.60 -8.22 1.61
N LEU A 34 -1.97 -8.11 2.87
CA LEU A 34 -2.39 -9.23 3.70
C LEU A 34 -3.91 -9.20 3.84
N THR A 35 -4.56 -10.32 3.55
CA THR A 35 -5.99 -10.48 3.79
C THR A 35 -6.27 -10.99 5.21
N GLY A 36 -7.51 -10.85 5.68
CA GLY A 36 -7.95 -11.39 6.98
C GLY A 36 -7.73 -12.91 7.12
N ASP A 37 -7.73 -13.64 6.00
CA ASP A 37 -7.46 -15.09 5.96
C ASP A 37 -5.96 -15.45 6.06
N GLY A 38 -5.07 -14.46 6.21
CA GLY A 38 -3.63 -14.69 6.30
C GLY A 38 -2.94 -14.89 4.94
N LYS A 39 -3.62 -14.66 3.81
CA LYS A 39 -3.02 -14.73 2.46
C LYS A 39 -2.32 -13.42 2.12
N ILE A 40 -1.15 -13.52 1.48
CA ILE A 40 -0.37 -12.36 1.04
C ILE A 40 -0.41 -12.28 -0.50
N PHE A 41 -0.81 -11.12 -1.01
CA PHE A 41 -0.78 -10.77 -2.43
C PHE A 41 0.28 -9.71 -2.66
N SER A 42 1.17 -9.93 -3.62
CA SER A 42 2.24 -8.97 -3.92
C SER A 42 1.96 -8.21 -5.22
N GLY A 43 2.12 -6.89 -5.17
CA GLY A 43 2.02 -5.99 -6.30
C GLY A 43 3.36 -5.37 -6.66
N LYS A 44 3.44 -4.81 -7.87
CA LYS A 44 4.61 -4.11 -8.39
C LYS A 44 4.20 -2.80 -9.03
N GLY A 45 5.04 -1.80 -8.91
CA GLY A 45 4.78 -0.46 -9.42
C GLY A 45 6.06 0.30 -9.73
N CYS A 46 5.89 1.58 -10.03
CA CYS A 46 6.97 2.52 -10.31
C CYS A 46 6.71 3.79 -9.51
N ASP A 47 7.76 4.44 -9.02
CA ASP A 47 7.67 5.78 -8.41
C ASP A 47 8.72 6.71 -9.02
N LEU A 48 8.89 7.89 -8.42
CA LEU A 48 9.86 8.92 -8.79
C LEU A 48 10.73 9.39 -7.61
N GLN A 49 10.48 8.96 -6.36
CA GLN A 49 11.14 9.50 -5.16
C GLN A 49 11.71 8.44 -4.19
N GLU A 50 12.82 8.76 -3.51
CA GLU A 50 13.56 7.87 -2.61
C GLU A 50 13.20 7.96 -1.10
N GLU A 51 12.12 8.66 -0.75
CA GLU A 51 11.65 8.73 0.65
C GLU A 51 10.84 7.49 1.09
N PHE A 52 10.16 7.55 2.24
CA PHE A 52 9.17 6.53 2.58
C PHE A 52 8.18 6.39 1.42
N ILE A 53 8.05 5.17 0.89
CA ILE A 53 7.21 4.94 -0.28
C ILE A 53 5.74 5.11 0.11
N SER A 54 5.24 6.31 -0.10
CA SER A 54 3.86 6.67 0.21
C SER A 54 2.98 6.33 -0.99
N PRO A 55 1.83 5.66 -0.79
CA PRO A 55 0.92 5.38 -1.88
C PRO A 55 0.42 6.68 -2.51
N CYS A 56 0.38 6.74 -3.83
CA CYS A 56 -0.20 7.87 -4.55
C CYS A 56 -1.72 7.98 -4.29
N GLY A 57 -2.31 9.13 -4.59
CA GLY A 57 -3.74 9.40 -4.34
C GLY A 57 -4.68 8.35 -4.96
N ALA A 58 -4.37 7.90 -6.19
CA ALA A 58 -5.17 6.86 -6.85
C ALA A 58 -5.13 5.53 -6.08
N CYS A 59 -3.95 5.10 -5.62
CA CYS A 59 -3.84 3.90 -4.79
C CYS A 59 -4.60 4.06 -3.48
N ARG A 60 -4.53 5.22 -2.82
CA ARG A 60 -5.29 5.51 -1.60
C ARG A 60 -6.80 5.40 -1.83
N GLN A 61 -7.30 5.91 -2.95
CA GLN A 61 -8.72 5.82 -3.29
C GLN A 61 -9.17 4.37 -3.52
N VAL A 62 -8.38 3.58 -4.26
CA VAL A 62 -8.68 2.14 -4.45
C VAL A 62 -8.66 1.41 -3.12
N MET A 63 -7.69 1.73 -2.24
CA MET A 63 -7.64 1.14 -0.90
C MET A 63 -8.87 1.47 -0.05
N ARG A 64 -9.32 2.73 -0.12
CA ARG A 64 -10.50 3.24 0.59
C ARG A 64 -11.80 2.55 0.16
N GLU A 65 -11.90 2.14 -1.10
CA GLU A 65 -13.07 1.43 -1.62
C GLU A 65 -13.37 0.14 -0.83
N PHE A 66 -12.33 -0.51 -0.32
CA PHE A 66 -12.44 -1.75 0.46
C PHE A 66 -12.43 -1.54 1.98
N GLY A 67 -12.48 -0.28 2.44
CA GLY A 67 -12.49 0.11 3.85
C GLY A 67 -11.40 1.11 4.21
N SER A 68 -11.56 1.77 5.36
CA SER A 68 -10.68 2.85 5.84
C SER A 68 -9.79 2.45 7.03
N ASP A 69 -10.17 1.38 7.75
CA ASP A 69 -9.62 1.03 9.07
C ASP A 69 -8.50 -0.02 9.02
N TRP A 70 -7.74 -0.03 7.94
CA TRP A 70 -6.63 -0.95 7.76
C TRP A 70 -5.30 -0.22 7.59
N ALA A 71 -4.23 -0.89 8.01
CA ALA A 71 -2.90 -0.32 8.13
C ALA A 71 -2.13 -0.38 6.81
N VAL A 72 -1.47 0.72 6.49
CA VAL A 72 -0.54 0.87 5.36
C VAL A 72 0.87 1.03 5.92
N TYR A 73 1.74 0.08 5.57
CA TYR A 73 3.15 0.08 5.94
C TYR A 73 3.97 0.73 4.82
N MET A 74 4.46 1.93 5.05
CA MET A 74 5.34 2.64 4.12
C MET A 74 6.79 2.40 4.53
N THR A 75 7.53 1.68 3.69
CA THR A 75 8.85 1.15 4.03
C THR A 75 9.98 1.91 3.34
N LYS A 76 11.16 1.93 3.95
CA LYS A 76 12.41 2.36 3.35
C LYS A 76 13.32 1.17 3.01
N PRO A 77 14.32 1.36 2.12
CA PRO A 77 15.31 0.32 1.82
C PRO A 77 16.09 -0.17 3.05
N ASP A 78 16.29 0.67 4.07
CA ASP A 78 16.94 0.33 5.34
C ASP A 78 16.11 -0.61 6.24
N GLY A 79 14.84 -0.86 5.88
CA GLY A 79 13.92 -1.70 6.65
C GLY A 79 13.12 -0.95 7.71
N THR A 80 13.36 0.36 7.87
CA THR A 80 12.48 1.21 8.68
C THR A 80 11.15 1.40 7.97
N TYR A 81 10.07 1.58 8.74
CA TYR A 81 8.75 1.80 8.20
C TYR A 81 7.95 2.74 9.09
N VAL A 82 6.98 3.41 8.48
CA VAL A 82 5.95 4.17 9.16
C VAL A 82 4.60 3.56 8.85
N ILE A 83 3.73 3.52 9.86
CA ILE A 83 2.39 2.94 9.75
C ILE A 83 1.38 4.08 9.80
N ARG A 84 0.44 4.07 8.87
CA ARG A 84 -0.75 4.93 8.90
C ARG A 84 -1.98 4.12 8.52
N THR A 85 -3.16 4.55 8.92
CA THR A 85 -4.39 3.97 8.39
C THR A 85 -4.74 4.57 7.03
N VAL A 86 -5.60 3.91 6.26
CA VAL A 86 -6.13 4.49 5.01
C VAL A 86 -6.89 5.78 5.30
N GLN A 87 -7.63 5.85 6.41
CA GLN A 87 -8.32 7.08 6.84
C GLN A 87 -7.37 8.25 7.11
N GLU A 88 -6.23 8.00 7.76
CA GLU A 88 -5.22 9.03 7.99
C GLU A 88 -4.54 9.49 6.70
N LEU A 89 -4.39 8.58 5.73
CA LEU A 89 -3.80 8.87 4.43
C LEU A 89 -4.78 9.59 3.49
N LEU A 90 -6.08 9.42 3.67
CA LEU A 90 -7.10 10.03 2.83
C LEU A 90 -8.27 10.55 3.68
N PRO A 91 -8.05 11.66 4.41
CA PRO A 91 -9.09 12.24 5.25
C PRO A 91 -10.23 12.82 4.40
N ALA A 92 -11.46 12.77 4.92
CA ALA A 92 -12.67 13.23 4.23
C ALA A 92 -12.77 12.68 2.79
N SER A 93 -12.48 11.39 2.63
CA SER A 93 -12.44 10.72 1.34
C SER A 93 -13.83 10.54 0.74
N PHE A 94 -13.91 10.70 -0.59
CA PHE A 94 -15.06 10.26 -1.36
C PHE A 94 -15.22 8.75 -1.25
N GLY A 95 -16.45 8.26 -1.10
CA GLY A 95 -16.72 6.83 -0.97
C GLY A 95 -18.07 6.35 -1.51
N PRO A 96 -18.38 5.05 -1.34
CA PRO A 96 -19.66 4.48 -1.71
C PRO A 96 -20.86 5.26 -1.14
N GLU A 97 -20.73 5.80 0.08
CA GLU A 97 -21.77 6.59 0.75
C GLU A 97 -22.14 7.89 0.03
N ASP A 98 -21.28 8.43 -0.84
CA ASP A 98 -21.56 9.63 -1.61
C ASP A 98 -22.39 9.32 -2.87
N LEU A 99 -22.34 8.07 -3.35
CA LEU A 99 -23.15 7.59 -4.47
C LEU A 99 -24.57 7.18 -4.02
N GLU A 100 -24.72 6.75 -2.77
CA GLU A 100 -26.02 6.40 -2.19
C GLU A 100 -26.95 7.62 -2.03
N LYS A 101 -26.40 8.84 -1.93
CA LYS A 101 -27.19 10.09 -1.80
C LYS A 101 -27.94 10.51 -3.07
N ILE A 102 -27.72 9.81 -4.19
CA ILE A 102 -28.29 10.14 -5.51
C ILE A 102 -29.46 9.19 -5.87
N HIS A 103 -29.79 8.23 -5.01
CA HIS A 103 -30.96 7.35 -5.13
C HIS A 103 -32.07 7.75 -4.15
#